data_AF-A0A6C1BXT7-F1
#
_entry.id   AF-A0A6C1BXT7-F1
#
_cell.length_a   1.000
_cell.length_b   1.000
_cell.length_c   1.000
_cell.angle_alpha   90.00
_cell.angle_beta   90.00
_cell.angle_gamma   90.00
#
_symmetry.space_group_name_H-M   'P 1'
#
loop_
_entity.id
_entity.type
_entity.pdbx_description
1 polymer ?
#
loop_
_entity_poly.entity_id
_entity_poly.type
_entity_poly.pdbx_seq_one_letter_code
_entity_poly.pdbx_strand_id
1 'polypeptide(L)'
;MQRIDTKGDKSIAFLLGLVYGYRNAQIELRVFDIKEFCKEDHAEDKVYYINRKKGEVYECYTEDTTHICVLREDKVNGKVVLFVYKNKVKIK
;
A
#
# COMPACT_ATOMS: atom_id res chain seq x y z
N MET A 1 20.06 -12.86 3.17
CA MET A 1 18.90 -11.95 3.27
C MET A 1 19.27 -10.85 4.27
N GLN A 2 19.36 -9.59 3.85
CA GLN A 2 19.69 -8.49 4.75
C GLN A 2 18.51 -8.22 5.69
N ARG A 3 18.78 -8.08 7.00
CA ARG A 3 17.76 -7.73 7.99
C ARG A 3 17.46 -6.24 7.84
N ILE A 4 16.28 -5.90 7.33
CA ILE A 4 15.81 -4.52 7.28
C ILE A 4 15.24 -4.19 8.65
N ASP A 5 15.94 -3.34 9.41
CA ASP A 5 15.42 -2.79 10.65
C ASP A 5 14.43 -1.67 10.31
N THR A 6 13.16 -1.90 10.64
CA THR A 6 12.08 -0.94 10.39
C THR A 6 12.06 0.17 11.45
N LYS A 7 12.86 0.08 12.52
CA LYS A 7 12.91 1.06 13.63
C LYS A 7 11.55 1.42 14.22
N GLY A 8 10.60 0.47 14.20
CA GLY A 8 9.23 0.67 14.66
C GLY A 8 8.27 1.31 13.65
N ASP A 9 8.73 1.65 12.45
CA ASP A 9 7.87 2.13 11.36
C ASP A 9 6.98 0.99 10.86
N LYS A 10 5.71 1.02 11.28
CA LYS A 10 4.69 0.03 10.91
C LYS A 10 4.37 0.08 9.43
N SER A 11 4.52 1.23 8.78
CA SER A 11 4.27 1.36 7.34
C SER A 11 5.36 0.68 6.51
N ILE A 12 6.63 0.77 6.90
CA ILE A 12 7.72 0.01 6.26
C ILE A 12 7.54 -1.48 6.54
N ALA A 13 7.26 -1.85 7.79
CA ALA A 13 7.02 -3.26 8.16
C ALA A 13 5.85 -3.86 7.37
N PHE A 14 4.77 -3.10 7.18
CA PHE A 14 3.63 -3.49 6.36
C PHE A 14 4.02 -3.74 4.90
N LEU A 15 4.71 -2.80 4.25
CA LEU A 15 5.15 -2.95 2.86
C LEU A 15 6.08 -4.16 2.69
N LEU A 16 7.00 -4.38 3.62
CA LEU A 16 7.86 -5.56 3.63
C LEU A 16 7.02 -6.83 3.79
N GLY A 17 6.05 -6.83 4.71
CA GLY A 17 5.12 -7.95 4.90
C GLY A 17 4.37 -8.32 3.63
N LEU A 18 3.90 -7.32 2.86
CA LEU A 18 3.27 -7.56 1.55
C LEU A 18 4.25 -8.18 0.55
N VAL A 19 5.45 -7.61 0.40
CA VAL A 19 6.46 -8.12 -0.53
C VAL A 19 6.86 -9.56 -0.19
N TYR A 20 7.03 -9.87 1.10
CA TYR A 20 7.34 -11.23 1.55
C TYR A 20 6.15 -12.18 1.41
N GLY A 21 4.94 -11.74 1.74
CA GLY A 21 3.72 -12.55 1.65
C GLY A 21 3.40 -12.96 0.22
N TYR A 22 3.68 -12.08 -0.74
CA TYR A 22 3.43 -12.31 -2.17
C TYR A 22 4.70 -12.61 -2.97
N ARG A 23 5.79 -13.05 -2.33
CA ARG A 23 7.09 -13.31 -2.98
C ARG A 23 7.05 -14.29 -4.17
N ASN A 24 6.03 -15.15 -4.22
CA ASN A 24 5.83 -16.16 -5.27
C ASN A 24 4.76 -15.75 -6.29
N ALA A 25 4.09 -14.61 -6.10
CA ALA A 25 3.06 -14.11 -6.99
C ALA A 25 3.65 -13.07 -7.95
N GLN A 26 3.03 -12.91 -9.13
CA GLN A 26 3.35 -11.81 -10.00
C GLN A 26 2.75 -10.52 -9.44
N ILE A 27 3.58 -9.63 -8.91
CA ILE A 27 3.14 -8.36 -8.34
C ILE A 27 3.21 -7.26 -9.41
N GLU A 28 2.09 -6.60 -9.68
CA GLU A 28 2.02 -5.38 -10.47
C GLU A 28 1.82 -4.18 -9.54
N LEU A 29 2.70 -3.18 -9.63
CA LEU A 29 2.58 -1.94 -8.87
C LEU A 29 1.97 -0.85 -9.75
N ARG A 30 0.89 -0.23 -9.30
CA ARG A 30 0.29 0.95 -9.94
C ARG A 30 0.29 2.11 -8.97
N VAL A 31 0.73 3.29 -9.41
CA VAL A 31 0.85 4.48 -8.56
C VAL A 31 0.01 5.60 -9.12
N PHE A 32 -0.84 6.19 -8.28
CA PHE A 32 -1.79 7.24 -8.62
C PHE A 32 -1.72 8.40 -7.63
N ASP A 33 -2.32 9.55 -7.98
CA ASP A 33 -2.54 10.63 -7.03
C ASP A 33 -3.54 10.22 -5.95
N ILE A 34 -3.37 10.68 -4.72
CA ILE A 34 -4.31 10.35 -3.63
C ILE A 34 -5.73 10.82 -3.91
N LYS A 35 -5.88 11.88 -4.72
CA LYS A 35 -7.18 12.41 -5.14
C LYS A 35 -7.92 11.52 -6.14
N GLU A 36 -7.20 10.60 -6.79
CA GLU A 36 -7.78 9.63 -7.73
C GLU A 36 -8.34 8.40 -7.00
N PHE A 37 -8.18 8.31 -5.68
CA PHE A 37 -8.72 7.20 -4.91
C PHE A 37 -10.25 7.27 -4.83
N CYS A 38 -10.90 6.22 -5.33
CA CYS A 38 -12.32 5.95 -5.24
C CYS A 38 -12.51 4.66 -4.44
N LYS A 39 -13.29 4.69 -3.35
CA LYS A 39 -13.46 3.51 -2.49
C LYS A 39 -14.33 2.45 -3.16
N GLU A 40 -15.29 2.91 -3.95
CA GLU A 40 -16.28 2.10 -4.66
C GLU A 40 -15.61 1.20 -5.71
N ASP A 41 -14.58 1.71 -6.41
CA ASP A 41 -13.77 0.95 -7.38
C ASP A 41 -12.99 -0.21 -6.75
N HIS A 42 -12.90 -0.22 -5.43
CA HIS A 42 -12.11 -1.13 -4.60
C HIS A 42 -12.96 -1.85 -3.54
N ALA A 43 -14.28 -1.96 -3.76
CA ALA A 43 -15.20 -2.53 -2.78
C ALA A 43 -14.86 -3.98 -2.35
N GLU A 44 -14.28 -4.77 -3.25
CA GLU A 44 -13.86 -6.15 -2.99
C GLU A 44 -12.36 -6.29 -2.65
N ASP A 45 -11.62 -5.18 -2.66
CA ASP A 45 -10.18 -5.17 -2.44
C ASP A 45 -9.83 -4.87 -0.97
N LYS A 46 -8.63 -5.24 -0.55
CA LYS A 46 -8.12 -4.86 0.77
C LYS A 46 -7.51 -3.47 0.71
N VAL A 47 -8.08 -2.52 1.44
CA VAL A 47 -7.62 -1.13 1.49
C VAL A 47 -6.90 -0.86 2.82
N TYR A 48 -5.76 -0.21 2.75
CA TYR A 48 -4.92 0.18 3.88
C TYR A 48 -4.61 1.66 3.81
N TYR A 49 -4.79 2.37 4.92
CA TYR A 49 -4.52 3.80 5.01
C TYR A 49 -3.22 4.01 5.77
N ILE A 50 -2.33 4.86 5.26
CA ILE A 50 -0.95 4.96 5.76
C ILE A 50 -0.56 6.42 5.99
N ASN A 51 -0.01 6.68 7.17
CA ASN A 51 0.73 7.90 7.46
C ASN A 51 2.24 7.62 7.41
N ARG A 52 2.87 7.92 6.26
CA ARG A 52 4.31 7.75 6.05
C ARG A 52 5.16 8.72 6.87
N LYS A 53 4.58 9.82 7.38
CA LYS A 53 5.32 10.78 8.23
C LYS A 53 5.44 10.25 9.65
N LYS A 54 4.39 9.61 10.17
CA LYS A 54 4.37 9.00 11.51
C LYS A 54 4.81 7.52 11.51
N GLY A 55 4.89 6.90 10.34
CA GLY A 55 5.20 5.47 10.20
C GLY A 55 4.05 4.57 10.63
N GLU A 56 2.80 5.03 10.50
CA GLU A 56 1.60 4.37 11.02
C GLU A 56 0.71 3.83 9.90
N VAL A 57 -0.11 2.83 10.25
CA VAL A 57 -1.16 2.23 9.40
C VAL A 57 -2.48 2.34 10.15
N TYR A 58 -3.53 2.74 9.46
CA TYR A 58 -4.88 2.93 9.98
C TYR A 58 -5.88 1.99 9.30
N GLU A 59 -6.94 1.63 10.04
CA GLU A 59 -8.03 0.80 9.53
C GLU A 59 -9.03 1.59 8.66
N CYS A 60 -9.08 2.91 8.83
CA CYS A 60 -9.97 3.81 8.11
C CYS A 60 -9.22 5.06 7.61
N TYR A 61 -9.83 5.75 6.63
CA TYR A 61 -9.29 7.02 6.14
C TYR A 61 -9.28 8.07 7.24
N THR A 62 -8.17 8.79 7.36
CA THR A 62 -8.00 9.91 8.29
C THR A 62 -7.41 11.10 7.55
N GLU A 63 -7.58 12.32 8.08
CA GLU A 63 -6.98 13.53 7.50
C GLU A 63 -5.44 13.46 7.43
N ASP A 64 -4.85 12.68 8.34
CA ASP A 64 -3.42 12.39 8.42
C ASP A 64 -2.94 11.35 7.39
N THR A 65 -3.85 10.78 6.59
CA THR A 65 -3.52 9.78 5.60
C THR A 65 -2.71 10.39 4.46
N THR A 66 -1.51 9.88 4.28
CA THR A 66 -0.58 10.35 3.23
C THR A 66 -0.57 9.44 2.01
N HIS A 67 -0.87 8.17 2.22
CA HIS A 67 -0.86 7.11 1.22
C HIS A 67 -2.05 6.18 1.48
N ILE A 68 -2.66 5.69 0.42
CA ILE A 68 -3.66 4.63 0.46
C ILE A 68 -3.12 3.49 -0.39
N CYS A 69 -2.97 2.32 0.22
CA CYS A 69 -2.53 1.12 -0.48
C CYS A 69 -3.73 0.21 -0.65
N VAL A 70 -4.00 -0.23 -1.88
CA VAL A 70 -5.05 -1.20 -2.17
C VAL A 70 -4.41 -2.45 -2.74
N LEU A 71 -4.81 -3.59 -2.21
CA LEU A 71 -4.35 -4.89 -2.64
C LEU A 71 -5.50 -5.65 -3.29
N ARG A 72 -5.35 -5.91 -4.59
CA ARG A 72 -6.24 -6.76 -5.38
C ARG A 72 -5.57 -8.09 -5.66
N GLU A 73 -6.19 -9.18 -5.24
CA GLU A 73 -5.70 -10.55 -5.44
C GLU A 73 -6.49 -11.24 -6.55
N ASP A 74 -5.84 -11.54 -7.67
CA ASP A 74 -6.37 -12.46 -8.67
C ASP A 74 -5.84 -13.86 -8.37
N LYS A 75 -6.65 -14.62 -7.62
CA LYS A 75 -6.32 -15.99 -7.21
C LYS A 75 -6.31 -16.98 -8.37
N VAL A 76 -6.98 -16.67 -9.47
CA VAL A 76 -7.07 -17.56 -10.64
C VAL A 76 -5.77 -17.51 -11.42
N ASN A 77 -5.22 -16.31 -11.64
CA ASN A 77 -4.01 -16.09 -12.42
C ASN A 77 -2.74 -15.96 -11.57
N GLY A 78 -2.84 -16.06 -10.24
CA GLY A 78 -1.70 -15.90 -9.32
C GLY A 78 -1.09 -14.50 -9.35
N LYS A 79 -1.90 -13.49 -9.67
CA LYS A 79 -1.47 -12.11 -9.84
C LYS A 79 -1.97 -11.25 -8.69
N VAL A 80 -1.12 -10.33 -8.25
CA VAL A 80 -1.46 -9.35 -7.20
C VAL A 80 -1.20 -7.97 -7.75
N VAL A 81 -2.21 -7.10 -7.68
CA VAL A 81 -2.05 -5.69 -8.07
C VAL A 81 -2.05 -4.85 -6.80
N LEU A 82 -0.93 -4.17 -6.57
CA LEU A 82 -0.79 -3.20 -5.50
C LEU A 82 -1.00 -1.80 -6.08
N PHE A 83 -2.12 -1.17 -5.74
CA PHE A 83 -2.38 0.22 -6.05
C PHE A 83 -1.85 1.07 -4.91
N VAL A 84 -1.06 2.10 -5.21
CA VAL A 84 -0.55 3.07 -4.25
C VAL A 84 -1.01 4.45 -4.66
N TYR A 85 -1.97 4.97 -3.93
CA TYR A 85 -2.46 6.33 -4.07
C TYR A 85 -1.69 7.21 -3.09
N LYS A 86 -1.02 8.25 -3.57
CA LYS A 86 -0.24 9.14 -2.72
C LYS A 86 -0.24 10.56 -3.24
N ASN A 87 -0.01 11.52 -2.35
CA ASN A 87 0.27 12.88 -2.78
C ASN A 87 1.48 12.86 -3.72
N LYS A 88 1.33 13.42 -4.94
CA LYS A 88 2.47 13.66 -5.82
C LYS A 88 3.44 14.60 -5.10
N VAL A 89 4.56 14.06 -4.64
CA VAL A 89 5.67 14.88 -4.19
C VAL A 89 6.19 15.58 -5.45
N LYS A 90 6.00 16.89 -5.56
CA LYS A 90 6.79 17.69 -6.50
C LYS A 90 8.25 17.50 -6.06
N ILE A 91 8.99 16.68 -6.79
CA ILE A 91 10.44 16.66 -6.70
C ILE A 91 10.85 18.05 -7.21
N LYS A 92 11.31 18.90 -6.30
CA LYS A 92 11.99 20.16 -6.65
C LYS A 92 13.43 19.85 -7.00
#